data_AF-A0A6N9JKR4-F1
#
_entry.id   AF-A0A6N9JKR4-F1
#
_cell.length_a   1.000
_cell.length_b   1.000
_cell.length_c   1.000
_cell.angle_alpha   90.00
_cell.angle_beta   90.00
_cell.angle_gamma   90.00
#
_symmetry.space_group_name_H-M   'P 1'
#
loop_
_entity.id
_entity.type
_entity.pdbx_description
1 polymer ?
#
loop_
_entity_poly.entity_id
_entity_poly.type
_entity_poly.pdbx_seq_one_letter_code
_entity_poly.pdbx_strand_id
1 'polypeptide(L)' 'MEVENKRITLDAFRTMPDIVDPMPVARLLGISDRSVYRLCQNGTFKAVKCGKLWRINRDSVLSYIGVN' A
#
# COMPACT_ATOMS: atom_id res chain seq x y z
N MET A 1 -20.83 0.12 16.11
CA MET A 1 -19.71 -0.77 15.73
C MET A 1 -18.47 0.08 15.68
N GLU A 2 -17.59 -0.02 16.68
CA GLU A 2 -16.30 0.63 16.64
C GLU A 2 -15.52 0.05 15.45
N VAL A 3 -15.25 0.89 14.44
CA VAL A 3 -14.34 0.52 13.37
C VAL A 3 -12.95 0.56 13.99
N GLU A 4 -12.50 -0.60 14.48
CA GLU A 4 -11.14 -0.79 14.97
C GLU A 4 -10.18 -0.18 13.95
N ASN A 5 -9.42 0.81 14.39
CA ASN A 5 -8.66 1.69 13.52
C ASN A 5 -7.49 0.89 12.94
N LYS A 6 -7.71 0.19 11.82
CA LYS A 6 -6.74 -0.68 11.12
C LYS A 6 -5.58 0.10 10.47
N ARG A 7 -5.22 1.28 10.96
CA ARG A 7 -4.09 2.04 10.41
C ARG A 7 -2.78 1.38 10.83
N ILE A 8 -1.81 1.37 9.92
CA ILE A 8 -0.42 1.03 10.24
C ILE A 8 0.39 2.32 10.29
N THR A 9 1.36 2.40 11.19
CA THR A 9 2.26 3.55 11.29
C THR A 9 3.27 3.55 10.15
N LEU A 10 3.82 4.72 9.86
CA LEU A 10 4.87 4.85 8.84
C LEU A 10 6.10 4.01 9.19
N ASP A 11 6.50 4.01 10.47
CA ASP A 11 7.67 3.25 10.94
C ASP A 11 7.45 1.74 10.79
N ALA A 12 6.27 1.23 11.16
CA ALA A 12 5.93 -0.16 10.94
C ALA A 12 5.97 -0.51 9.44
N PHE A 13 5.43 0.35 8.58
CA PHE A 13 5.46 0.13 7.14
C PHE A 13 6.89 0.14 6.56
N ARG A 14 7.79 0.99 7.07
CA ARG A 14 9.21 1.01 6.65
C ARG A 14 9.93 -0.31 6.93
N THR A 15 9.55 -1.01 7.99
CA THR A 15 10.13 -2.31 8.36
C THR A 15 9.55 -3.51 7.59
N MET A 16 8.52 -3.30 6.76
CA MET A 16 7.96 -4.36 5.93
C MET A 16 8.92 -4.78 4.80
N PRO A 17 8.73 -5.97 4.21
CA PRO A 17 9.49 -6.39 3.04
C PRO A 17 9.38 -5.39 1.89
N ASP A 18 10.37 -5.37 0.99
CA ASP A 18 10.39 -4.45 -0.17
C ASP A 18 9.20 -4.63 -1.11
N ILE A 19 8.58 -5.81 -1.09
CA ILE A 19 7.35 -6.11 -1.80
C ILE A 19 6.23 -6.33 -0.80
N VAL A 20 5.18 -5.52 -0.88
CA VAL A 20 4.02 -5.57 0.00
C VAL A 20 2.73 -5.87 -0.75
N ASP A 21 1.76 -6.42 -0.01
CA ASP A 21 0.39 -6.61 -0.49
C ASP A 21 -0.40 -5.28 -0.46
N PRO A 22 -1.53 -5.20 -1.20
CA PRO A 22 -2.40 -4.02 -1.19
C PRO A 22 -2.97 -3.65 0.18
N MET A 23 -3.23 -4.63 1.05
CA MET A 23 -3.87 -4.38 2.34
C MET A 23 -3.01 -3.51 3.27
N PRO A 24 -1.70 -3.80 3.52
CA PRO A 24 -0.82 -2.87 4.23
C PRO A 24 -0.83 -1.45 3.65
N VAL A 25 -0.81 -1.30 2.32
CA VAL A 25 -0.86 0.01 1.66
C VAL A 25 -2.18 0.73 1.94
N ALA A 26 -3.30 0.02 1.89
CA ALA A 26 -4.62 0.58 2.22
C ALA A 26 -4.66 1.11 3.66
N ARG A 27 -4.09 0.35 4.59
CA ARG A 27 -3.98 0.70 6.00
C ARG A 27 -3.07 1.91 6.26
N LEU A 28 -1.96 2.02 5.52
CA LEU A 28 -1.04 3.17 5.61
C LEU A 28 -1.72 4.44 5.09
N LEU A 29 -2.31 4.36 3.90
CA LEU A 29 -2.93 5.51 3.23
C LEU A 29 -4.29 5.89 3.82
N GLY A 30 -4.89 5.02 4.64
CA GLY A 30 -6.22 5.23 5.19
C GLY A 30 -7.33 5.22 4.13
N ILE A 31 -7.17 4.43 3.07
CA ILE A 31 -8.12 4.31 1.95
C ILE A 31 -8.61 2.87 1.79
N SER A 32 -9.69 2.67 1.02
CA SER A 32 -10.20 1.33 0.74
C SER A 32 -9.23 0.49 -0.12
N ASP A 33 -9.25 -0.83 0.05
CA ASP A 33 -8.50 -1.77 -0.80
C ASP A 33 -8.81 -1.54 -2.29
N ARG A 34 -10.08 -1.28 -2.63
CA ARG A 34 -10.52 -0.97 -4.00
C ARG A 34 -9.79 0.25 -4.56
N SER A 35 -9.59 1.28 -3.74
CA SER A 35 -8.82 2.46 -4.14
C SER A 35 -7.36 2.10 -4.37
N VAL A 36 -6.74 1.27 -3.52
CA VAL A 36 -5.36 0.80 -3.74
C VAL A 36 -5.24 0.03 -5.05
N TYR A 37 -6.17 -0.88 -5.35
CA TYR A 37 -6.18 -1.60 -6.64
C TYR A 37 -6.28 -0.65 -7.84
N ARG A 38 -7.07 0.44 -7.74
CA ARG A 38 -7.12 1.47 -8.78
C ARG A 38 -5.80 2.21 -8.92
N LEU A 39 -5.14 2.56 -7.81
CA LEU A 39 -3.80 3.19 -7.84
C LEU A 39 -2.76 2.28 -8.49
N CYS A 40 -2.82 0.98 -8.21
CA CYS A 40 -1.96 -0.02 -8.85
C CYS A 40 -2.22 -0.09 -10.38
N GLN A 41 -3.49 -0.12 -10.80
CA GLN A 41 -3.88 -0.15 -12.21
C GLN A 41 -3.47 1.13 -12.96
N ASN A 42 -3.56 2.27 -12.29
CA ASN A 42 -3.18 3.57 -12.86
C ASN A 42 -1.67 3.82 -12.85
N GLY A 43 -0.87 2.93 -12.25
CA GLY A 43 0.58 3.08 -12.15
C GLY A 43 1.03 4.22 -11.25
N THR A 44 0.21 4.61 -10.24
CA THR A 44 0.54 5.71 -9.32
C THR A 44 1.84 5.46 -8.53
N PHE A 45 2.09 4.20 -8.21
CA PHE A 45 3.36 3.71 -7.66
C PHE A 45 3.72 2.39 -8.33
N LYS A 46 4.99 2.00 -8.27
CA LYS A 46 5.50 0.77 -8.89
C LYS A 46 4.81 -0.45 -8.28
N ALA A 47 4.02 -1.13 -9.10
CA ALA A 47 3.35 -2.37 -8.72
C ALA A 47 3.24 -3.29 -9.94
N VAL A 48 3.24 -4.60 -9.69
CA VAL A 48 3.07 -5.62 -10.72
C VAL A 48 1.90 -6.54 -10.37
N LYS A 49 1.18 -6.97 -11.40
CA LYS A 49 0.08 -7.94 -11.26
C LYS A 49 0.61 -9.34 -11.49
N CYS A 50 0.53 -10.19 -10.48
CA CYS A 50 0.92 -11.61 -10.51
C CYS A 50 -0.35 -12.47 -10.47
N GLY A 51 -0.91 -12.77 -11.64
CA GLY A 51 -2.19 -13.46 -11.75
C GLY A 51 -3.34 -12.63 -11.15
N LYS A 52 -3.93 -13.11 -10.05
CA LYS A 52 -4.98 -12.38 -9.31
C LYS A 52 -4.45 -11.44 -8.23
N LEU A 53 -3.16 -11.56 -7.90
CA LEU A 53 -2.53 -10.83 -6.80
C LEU A 53 -1.78 -9.59 -7.33
N TRP A 54 -1.65 -8.59 -6.47
CA TRP A 54 -0.81 -7.42 -6.72
C TRP A 54 0.39 -7.43 -5.80
N ARG A 55 1.52 -6.99 -6.32
CA ARG A 55 2.79 -6.88 -5.61
C ARG A 55 3.29 -5.46 -5.77
N ILE A 56 3.36 -4.73 -4.66
CA ILE A 56 3.63 -3.29 -4.64
C ILE A 56 5.02 -3.07 -4.08
N ASN A 57 5.82 -2.24 -4.73
CA ASN A 57 7.13 -1.85 -4.22
C ASN A 57 6.97 -0.85 -3.07
N ARG A 58 7.44 -1.23 -1.88
CA ARG A 58 7.35 -0.45 -0.64
C ARG A 58 7.92 0.95 -0.80
N ASP A 59 9.13 1.07 -1.35
CA ASP A 59 9.80 2.36 -1.49
C ASP A 59 9.08 3.31 -2.46
N SER A 60 8.47 2.77 -3.52
CA SER A 60 7.67 3.58 -4.43
C SER A 60 6.41 4.14 -3.77
N VAL A 61 5.83 3.43 -2.79
CA VAL A 61 4.72 3.97 -1.98
C VAL A 61 5.24 5.06 -1.05
N LEU A 62 6.41 4.86 -0.42
CA LEU A 62 7.03 5.86 0.44
C LEU A 62 7.39 7.14 -0.33
N SER A 63 7.93 7.03 -1.55
CA SER A 63 8.20 8.20 -2.39
C SER A 63 6.92 8.88 -2.87
N TYR A 64 5.85 8.12 -3.16
CA TYR A 64 4.55 8.69 -3.52
C TYR A 64 3.96 9.58 -2.41
N ILE A 65 4.11 9.17 -1.14
CA ILE A 65 3.67 9.98 0.01
C ILE A 65 4.71 11.01 0.47
N GLY A 66 5.83 11.15 -0.24
CA GLY A 66 6.85 12.19 0.02
C GLY A 66 7.76 11.94 1.22
N VAL A 67 7.99 10.69 1.62
CA VAL A 67 8.82 10.34 2.79
C VAL A 67 10.04 9.49 2.46
N ASN A 68 10.36 9.30 1.18
CA ASN A 68 11.55 8.60 0.68
C ASN A 68 12.17 9.33 -0.50
#